data_AF-A0A936PES2-F1
#
_entry.id   AF-A0A936PES2-F1
#
_cell.length_a   1.000
_cell.length_b   1.000
_cell.length_c   1.000
_cell.angle_alpha   90.00
_cell.angle_beta   90.00
_cell.angle_gamma   90.00
#
_symmetry.space_group_name_H-M   'P 1'
#
loop_
_entity.id
_entity.type
_entity.pdbx_description
1 polymer ?
#
loop_
_entity_poly.entity_id
_entity_poly.type
_entity_poly.pdbx_seq_one_letter_code
_entity_poly.pdbx_strand_id
1 'polypeptide(L)'
;MIQRRPTAATTAWPCVCAAWAKTRCSTARSLARATPLRTLVDEVGESRNITALAGGESYSTSIASSPGAAALLFAAGSRVPVHCSASGKLFLAQMPDAQRSLLLDAATLNATRRAPSPIAPR
;
A
#
# COMPACT_ATOMS: atom_id res chain seq x y z
N MET A 1 40.86 -34.95 -25.23
CA MET A 1 40.91 -33.53 -24.83
C MET A 1 39.51 -32.95 -24.96
N ILE A 2 39.00 -32.41 -23.86
CA ILE A 2 37.58 -32.37 -23.49
C ILE A 2 36.82 -31.24 -24.21
N GLN A 3 35.83 -31.61 -25.02
CA GLN A 3 34.74 -30.72 -25.43
C GLN A 3 33.84 -30.49 -24.21
N ARG A 4 33.95 -29.34 -23.54
CA ARG A 4 32.95 -28.89 -22.56
C ARG A 4 31.81 -28.20 -23.31
N ARG A 5 30.70 -28.90 -23.47
CA ARG A 5 29.40 -28.31 -23.83
C ARG A 5 28.98 -27.33 -22.72
N PRO A 6 28.56 -26.09 -23.02
CA PRO A 6 27.85 -25.29 -22.03
C PRO A 6 26.42 -25.83 -21.88
N THR A 7 26.17 -26.48 -20.74
CA THR A 7 24.84 -26.88 -20.28
C THR A 7 24.11 -25.67 -19.67
N ALA A 8 22.96 -25.36 -20.26
CA ALA A 8 21.76 -24.76 -19.65
C ALA A 8 21.94 -23.69 -18.55
N ALA A 9 21.77 -22.42 -18.90
CA ALA A 9 21.01 -21.44 -18.11
C ALA A 9 21.02 -20.09 -18.84
N THR A 10 19.83 -19.52 -19.07
CA THR A 10 19.51 -18.07 -19.16
C THR A 10 18.45 -17.83 -20.24
N THR A 11 17.22 -18.26 -19.94
CA THR A 11 16.01 -17.84 -20.67
C THR A 11 14.97 -17.41 -19.64
N ALA A 12 15.28 -16.31 -18.94
CA ALA A 12 14.32 -15.60 -18.08
C ALA A 12 14.67 -14.11 -18.02
N TRP A 13 14.88 -13.47 -19.17
CA TRP A 13 15.40 -12.10 -19.24
C TRP A 13 14.35 -10.98 -19.23
N PRO A 14 13.16 -11.09 -19.86
CA PRO A 14 12.20 -9.98 -19.84
C PRO A 14 11.44 -9.88 -18.51
N CYS A 15 10.91 -11.00 -18.00
CA CYS A 15 10.04 -11.00 -16.83
C CYS A 15 10.79 -10.66 -15.53
N VAL A 16 12.04 -11.11 -15.39
CA VAL A 16 12.86 -10.82 -14.19
C VAL A 16 13.31 -9.35 -14.19
N CYS A 17 13.76 -8.80 -15.32
CA CYS A 17 14.10 -7.38 -15.44
C CYS A 17 12.88 -6.47 -15.21
N ALA A 18 11.72 -6.83 -15.76
CA ALA A 18 10.47 -6.09 -15.54
C ALA A 18 9.99 -6.17 -14.09
N ALA A 19 10.10 -7.34 -13.45
CA ALA A 19 9.81 -7.50 -12.03
C ALA A 19 10.77 -6.67 -11.17
N TRP A 20 12.08 -6.70 -11.47
CA TRP A 20 13.09 -5.89 -10.78
C TRP A 20 12.84 -4.38 -10.95
N ALA A 21 12.50 -3.92 -12.15
CA ALA A 21 12.19 -2.51 -12.39
C ALA A 21 10.94 -2.06 -11.63
N LYS A 22 9.88 -2.90 -11.59
CA LYS A 22 8.67 -2.65 -10.80
C LYS A 22 8.97 -2.59 -9.30
N THR A 23 9.79 -3.51 -8.80
CA THR A 23 10.23 -3.54 -7.40
C THR A 23 11.10 -2.34 -7.05
N ARG A 24 12.02 -1.90 -7.92
CA ARG A 24 12.79 -0.66 -7.69
C ARG A 24 11.90 0.58 -7.68
N CYS A 25 10.96 0.68 -8.61
CA CYS A 25 10.04 1.82 -8.68
C CYS A 25 9.09 1.87 -7.47
N SER A 26 8.65 0.72 -6.94
CA SER A 26 7.85 0.68 -5.70
C SER A 26 8.71 1.03 -4.48
N THR A 27 9.92 0.49 -4.36
CA THR A 27 10.84 0.77 -3.24
C THR A 27 11.30 2.22 -3.23
N ALA A 28 11.69 2.78 -4.37
CA ALA A 28 12.10 4.19 -4.47
C ALA A 28 10.98 5.14 -4.06
N ARG A 29 9.73 4.88 -4.51
CA ARG A 29 8.56 5.65 -4.08
C ARG A 29 8.26 5.49 -2.59
N SER A 30 8.44 4.28 -2.05
CA SER A 30 8.26 4.02 -0.61
C SER A 30 9.28 4.79 0.23
N LEU A 31 10.55 4.81 -0.19
CA LEU A 31 11.62 5.52 0.50
C LEU A 31 11.44 7.04 0.42
N ALA A 32 11.06 7.57 -0.74
CA ALA A 32 10.78 9.00 -0.91
C ALA A 32 9.66 9.50 0.01
N ARG A 33 8.71 8.62 0.36
CA ARG A 33 7.59 8.91 1.28
C ARG A 33 7.94 8.75 2.75
N ALA A 34 9.04 8.07 3.08
CA ALA A 34 9.41 7.77 4.46
C ALA A 34 9.84 9.04 5.23
N THR A 35 10.61 9.92 4.59
CA THR A 35 11.11 11.16 5.22
C THR A 35 9.99 12.12 5.66
N PRO A 36 9.04 12.52 4.79
CA PRO A 36 7.97 13.43 5.21
C PRO A 36 7.04 12.79 6.24
N LEU A 37 6.79 11.47 6.15
CA LEU A 37 5.98 10.77 7.15
C LEU A 37 6.65 10.73 8.53
N ARG A 38 7.97 10.50 8.59
CA ARG A 38 8.71 10.55 9.86
C ARG A 38 8.66 11.94 10.48
N THR A 39 8.89 12.97 9.68
CA THR A 39 8.80 14.36 10.15
C THR A 39 7.43 14.65 10.76
N LEU A 40 6.34 14.23 10.10
CA LEU A 40 4.98 14.38 10.62
C LEU A 40 4.71 13.57 11.88
N VAL A 41 5.29 12.37 12.02
CA VAL A 41 5.19 11.57 13.24
C VAL A 41 5.92 12.27 14.39
N ASP A 42 7.10 12.83 14.13
CA ASP A 42 7.89 13.53 15.13
C ASP A 42 7.19 14.83 15.60
N GLU A 43 6.50 15.53 14.69
CA GLU A 43 5.73 16.75 14.99
C GLU A 43 4.42 16.47 15.73
N VAL A 44 3.67 15.43 15.32
CA VAL A 44 2.29 15.19 15.80
C VAL A 44 2.25 14.16 16.92
N GLY A 45 3.26 13.28 17.02
CA GLY A 45 3.30 12.17 17.97
C GLY A 45 2.42 10.96 17.59
N GLU A 46 1.67 11.05 16.50
CA GLU A 46 0.76 10.00 16.03
C GLU A 46 1.31 9.27 14.81
N SER A 47 0.95 7.98 14.69
CA SER A 47 1.27 7.20 13.49
C SER A 47 0.50 7.70 12.28
N ARG A 48 1.17 7.78 11.13
CA ARG A 48 0.56 8.29 9.89
C ARG A 48 0.81 7.41 8.68
N ASN A 49 -0.17 7.36 7.80
CA ASN A 49 -0.09 6.67 6.52
C ASN A 49 -0.29 7.64 5.34
N ILE A 50 0.18 7.23 4.16
CA ILE A 50 -0.22 7.84 2.89
C ILE A 50 -1.20 6.89 2.22
N THR A 51 -2.44 7.32 2.05
CA THR A 51 -3.51 6.51 1.45
C THR A 51 -3.74 6.92 -0.01
N ALA A 52 -4.05 5.94 -0.85
CA ALA A 52 -4.56 6.16 -2.20
C ALA A 52 -5.92 5.47 -2.37
N LEU A 53 -6.67 5.91 -3.37
CA LEU A 53 -7.97 5.35 -3.73
C LEU A 53 -7.87 4.62 -5.08
N ALA A 54 -8.40 3.41 -5.16
CA ALA A 54 -8.57 2.69 -6.42
C ALA A 54 -9.81 1.79 -6.37
N GLY A 55 -10.69 1.91 -7.37
CA GLY A 55 -11.83 0.99 -7.55
C GLY A 55 -12.77 0.89 -6.34
N GLY A 56 -13.02 1.99 -5.62
CA GLY A 56 -13.87 1.99 -4.42
C GLY A 56 -13.19 1.50 -3.14
N GLU A 57 -11.90 1.17 -3.20
CA GLU A 57 -11.09 0.81 -2.04
C GLU A 57 -10.04 1.88 -1.72
N SER A 58 -9.91 2.20 -0.44
CA SER A 58 -8.78 2.96 0.07
C SER A 58 -7.65 2.01 0.49
N TYR A 59 -6.41 2.34 0.17
CA TYR A 59 -5.25 1.51 0.54
C TYR A 59 -4.04 2.33 0.99
N SER A 60 -3.38 1.87 2.05
CA SER A 60 -2.17 2.51 2.58
C SER A 60 -0.98 2.17 1.69
N THR A 61 -0.31 3.17 1.14
CA THR A 61 0.89 2.98 0.29
C THR A 61 2.19 3.01 1.07
N SER A 62 2.22 3.73 2.19
CA SER A 62 3.33 3.81 3.13
C SER A 62 2.77 4.18 4.50
N ILE A 63 3.49 3.78 5.56
CA ILE A 63 3.13 4.06 6.94
C ILE A 63 4.40 4.33 7.75
N ALA A 64 4.34 5.32 8.64
CA ALA A 64 5.32 5.54 9.69
C ALA A 64 4.61 5.45 11.04
N SER A 65 5.12 4.60 11.91
CA SER A 65 4.54 4.35 13.23
C SER A 65 5.24 5.18 14.29
N SER A 66 4.47 5.79 15.18
CA SER A 66 4.99 6.38 16.42
C SER A 66 5.33 5.28 17.44
N PRO A 67 6.28 5.52 18.35
CA PRO A 67 6.54 4.60 19.46
C PRO A 67 5.26 4.41 20.30
N GLY A 68 4.86 3.16 20.55
CA GLY A 68 3.65 2.84 21.32
C GLY A 68 2.34 2.90 20.53
N ALA A 69 2.41 2.99 19.19
CA ALA A 69 1.23 2.98 18.34
C ALA A 69 0.29 1.81 18.63
N ALA A 70 -0.99 2.12 18.89
CA ALA A 70 -2.02 1.11 19.06
C ALA A 70 -2.17 0.26 17.79
N ALA A 71 -2.47 -1.03 17.96
CA ALA A 71 -2.57 -2.05 16.89
C ALA A 71 -3.65 -1.81 15.82
N LEU A 72 -4.28 -0.62 15.79
CA LEU A 72 -5.36 -0.25 14.86
C LEU A 72 -4.87 0.27 13.51
N LEU A 73 -3.56 0.23 13.25
CA LEU A 73 -2.98 0.71 12.01
C LEU A 73 -3.11 -0.32 10.87
N PHE A 74 -3.54 0.16 9.72
CA PHE A 74 -3.48 -0.59 8.48
C PHE A 74 -2.05 -0.61 7.94
N ALA A 75 -1.42 -1.79 7.94
CA ALA A 75 -0.10 -2.00 7.35
C ALA A 75 -0.04 -1.48 5.90
N ALA A 76 1.12 -1.04 5.43
CA ALA A 76 1.31 -0.68 4.04
C ALA A 76 0.89 -1.85 3.13
N GLY A 77 0.12 -1.54 2.08
CA GLY A 77 -0.52 -2.51 1.18
C GLY A 77 -1.93 -2.95 1.60
N SER A 78 -2.36 -2.68 2.84
CA SER A 78 -3.72 -3.01 3.30
C SER A 78 -4.77 -2.21 2.53
N ARG A 79 -5.85 -2.87 2.13
CA ARG A 79 -6.98 -2.30 1.38
C ARG A 79 -8.27 -2.49 2.16
N VAL A 80 -9.11 -1.47 2.19
CA VAL A 80 -10.44 -1.51 2.80
C VAL A 80 -11.43 -0.73 1.93
N PRO A 81 -12.72 -1.09 1.94
CA PRO A 81 -13.76 -0.29 1.29
C PRO A 81 -13.66 1.18 1.71
N VAL A 82 -13.84 2.09 0.76
CA VAL A 82 -13.64 3.53 0.96
C VAL A 82 -14.54 4.11 2.07
N HIS A 83 -15.71 3.53 2.30
CA HIS A 83 -16.61 3.99 3.37
C HIS A 83 -16.14 3.58 4.79
N CYS A 84 -15.23 2.60 4.91
CA CYS A 84 -14.80 2.03 6.19
C CYS A 84 -13.55 2.69 6.79
N SER A 85 -12.92 3.66 6.12
CA SER A 85 -11.69 4.31 6.62
C SER A 85 -11.85 5.83 6.71
N ALA A 86 -11.10 6.46 7.61
CA ALA A 86 -11.09 7.92 7.73
C ALA A 86 -10.62 8.59 6.43
N SER A 87 -9.50 8.14 5.86
CA SER A 87 -9.00 8.62 4.57
C SER A 87 -9.99 8.38 3.43
N GLY A 88 -10.69 7.25 3.45
CA GLY A 88 -11.72 6.93 2.45
C GLY A 88 -12.92 7.87 2.52
N LYS A 89 -13.41 8.19 3.73
CA LYS A 89 -14.44 9.23 3.93
C LYS A 89 -13.97 10.59 3.43
N LEU A 90 -12.70 10.95 3.64
CA LEU A 90 -12.13 12.20 3.11
C LEU A 90 -12.14 12.20 1.56
N PHE A 91 -11.78 11.08 0.92
CA PHE A 91 -11.87 10.97 -0.54
C PHE A 91 -13.31 11.16 -1.02
N LEU A 92 -14.29 10.53 -0.38
CA LEU A 92 -15.71 10.68 -0.75
C LEU A 92 -16.22 12.11 -0.55
N ALA A 93 -15.76 12.81 0.49
CA ALA A 93 -16.14 14.20 0.77
C ALA A 93 -15.63 15.18 -0.30
N GLN A 94 -14.54 14.85 -1.00
CA GLN A 94 -13.94 15.66 -2.06
C GLN A 94 -14.47 15.30 -3.46
N MET A 95 -15.39 14.34 -3.58
CA MET A 95 -15.97 13.93 -4.87
C MET A 95 -17.27 14.67 -5.19
N PRO A 96 -17.56 14.90 -6.49
CA PRO A 96 -18.90 15.25 -6.93
C PRO A 96 -19.93 14.19 -6.51
N ASP A 97 -21.15 14.62 -6.19
CA ASP A 97 -22.20 13.76 -5.65
C ASP A 97 -22.47 12.52 -6.50
N ALA A 98 -22.52 12.67 -7.83
CA ALA A 98 -22.74 11.54 -8.76
C ALA A 98 -21.65 10.46 -8.64
N GLN A 99 -20.38 10.86 -8.53
CA GLN A 99 -19.26 9.92 -8.38
C GLN A 99 -19.28 9.25 -7.01
N ARG A 100 -19.62 10.00 -5.95
CA ARG A 100 -19.77 9.46 -4.61
C ARG A 100 -20.87 8.41 -4.55
N SER A 101 -22.05 8.71 -5.10
CA SER A 101 -23.18 7.77 -5.14
C SER A 101 -22.83 6.49 -5.89
N LEU A 102 -22.23 6.60 -7.08
CA LEU A 102 -21.79 5.42 -7.84
C LEU A 102 -20.85 4.50 -7.05
N LEU A 103 -19.89 5.08 -6.30
CA LEU A 103 -18.96 4.30 -5.49
C LEU A 103 -19.61 3.68 -4.26
N LEU A 104 -20.61 4.34 -3.66
CA LEU A 104 -21.33 3.82 -2.50
C LEU A 104 -22.35 2.74 -2.90
N ASP A 105 -23.05 2.91 -4.01
CA ASP A 105 -24.00 1.93 -4.54
C ASP A 105 -23.29 0.64 -4.98
N ALA A 106 -22.08 0.77 -5.52
CA ALA A 106 -21.24 -0.36 -5.89
C ALA A 106 -20.57 -1.05 -4.68
N ALA A 107 -20.56 -0.42 -3.50
CA ALA A 107 -19.93 -0.97 -2.32
C ALA A 107 -20.82 -2.08 -1.73
N THR A 108 -20.45 -3.33 -1.97
CA THR A 108 -21.01 -4.45 -1.19
C THR A 108 -20.62 -4.26 0.26
N LEU A 109 -21.62 -4.22 1.17
CA LEU A 109 -21.44 -4.14 2.63
C LEU A 109 -20.89 -5.45 3.21
N ASN A 110 -19.80 -5.95 2.63
CA ASN A 110 -19.08 -7.09 3.17
C ASN A 110 -18.34 -6.63 4.41
N ALA A 111 -18.83 -7.04 5.58
CA ALA A 111 -18.19 -6.81 6.85
C ALA A 111 -16.73 -7.31 6.79
N THR A 112 -15.80 -6.35 6.76
CA THR A 112 -14.39 -6.51 7.11
C THR A 112 -13.62 -7.63 6.39
N ARG A 113 -12.92 -7.30 5.29
CA ARG A 113 -11.65 -7.98 5.00
C ARG A 113 -10.70 -7.60 6.12
N ARG A 114 -10.43 -8.52 7.05
CA ARG A 114 -9.45 -8.32 8.12
C ARG A 114 -8.13 -7.89 7.48
N ALA A 115 -7.64 -6.70 7.83
CA ALA A 115 -6.30 -6.30 7.45
C ALA A 115 -5.32 -7.36 8.02
N PRO A 116 -4.34 -7.84 7.24
CA PRO A 116 -3.34 -8.75 7.78
C PRO A 116 -2.70 -8.11 9.02
N SER A 117 -2.47 -8.94 10.05
CA SER A 117 -1.93 -8.50 11.35
C SER A 117 -0.77 -7.52 11.17
N PRO A 118 -0.73 -6.39 11.90
CA PRO A 118 0.37 -5.45 11.80
C PRO A 118 1.63 -6.10 12.38
N ILE A 119 2.43 -6.72 11.51
CA ILE A 119 3.85 -7.02 11.68
C ILE A 119 4.18 -7.86 12.93
N ALA A 120 4.45 -9.16 12.73
CA ALA A 120 5.16 -9.95 13.73
C ALA A 120 6.57 -9.39 13.96
N PRO A 121 7.09 -9.37 15.21
CA PRO A 121 8.46 -8.94 15.47
C PRO A 121 9.46 -9.82 14.71
N ARG A 122 10.50 -9.18 14.17
CA ARG A 122 11.62 -9.85 13.49
C ARG A 122 12.42 -10.71 14.45
#